data_AF-A0A7J9WYK5-F1
#
_entry.id   AF-A0A7J9WYK5-F1
#
_cell.length_a   1.000
_cell.length_b   1.000
_cell.length_c   1.000
_cell.angle_alpha   90.00
_cell.angle_beta   90.00
_cell.angle_gamma   90.00
#
_symmetry.space_group_name_H-M   'P 1'
#
loop_
_entity.id
_entity.type
_entity.pdbx_description
1 polymer ?
#
loop_
_entity_poly.entity_id
_entity_poly.type
_entity_poly.pdbx_seq_one_letter_code
_entity_poly.pdbx_strand_id
1 'polypeptide(L)'
;MNQEFEIPREELDNEVDSAAQQPLPDQQVLPEDIHNAQFSTRVRGYDREEVDAFLSALAAELEQLIENQQLLQNQPAPMVEDEEPYAKLGSDAGKLMQLARDHADRMKNDALAEIAAARAAAETEVAELLERAETEASALRDMAERDAKAIKDDADRLHTGALTRAREVEIETENMAAQAQTEVEGIRAAAETEARVLRTEAEEEAKRIKNKARADYTVVTREAHRDANRTEREARQRAEILKDEAEEKANERVRHARAEVRKLNDAESTLKKRIQALQSTLDSLSDAVEDSDAPQDTAPTTVDLTDTRSGPA
;
A
#
# COMPACT_ATOMS: atom_id res chain seq x y z
N MET A 1 27.39 -22.51 77.44
CA MET A 1 28.05 -23.71 78.00
C MET A 1 29.21 -23.20 78.82
N ASN A 2 29.01 -23.09 80.12
CA ASN A 2 30.05 -22.80 81.10
C ASN A 2 30.86 -24.07 81.33
N GLN A 3 32.18 -23.98 81.33
CA GLN A 3 33.03 -24.96 82.00
C GLN A 3 34.09 -24.21 82.80
N GLU A 4 33.89 -24.25 84.11
CA GLU A 4 34.83 -23.93 85.18
C GLU A 4 36.05 -24.85 85.08
N PHE A 5 37.25 -24.27 85.29
CA PHE A 5 38.46 -25.03 85.55
C PHE A 5 38.94 -24.69 86.96
N GLU A 6 38.75 -25.64 87.87
CA GLU A 6 39.22 -25.63 89.24
C GLU A 6 40.75 -25.76 89.32
N ILE A 7 41.35 -25.01 90.24
CA ILE A 7 42.74 -25.12 90.68
C ILE A 7 42.75 -25.87 92.01
N PRO A 8 43.57 -26.91 92.19
CA PRO A 8 43.92 -27.40 93.53
C PRO A 8 45.17 -26.70 94.07
N ARG A 9 45.04 -26.09 95.25
CA ARG A 9 46.14 -25.62 96.12
C ARG A 9 46.71 -26.80 96.91
N GLU A 10 48.03 -26.89 97.02
CA GLU A 10 48.72 -27.69 98.03
C GLU A 10 49.45 -26.74 98.99
N GLU A 11 48.95 -26.70 100.23
CA GLU A 11 49.62 -26.20 101.44
C GLU A 11 50.63 -27.24 101.91
N LEU A 12 51.85 -26.80 102.24
CA LEU A 12 52.72 -27.49 103.20
C LEU A 12 53.41 -26.44 104.07
N ASP A 13 52.78 -26.19 105.21
CA ASP A 13 53.40 -25.63 106.41
C ASP A 13 54.61 -26.47 106.82
N ASN A 14 55.73 -25.79 107.12
CA ASN A 14 56.75 -26.37 107.97
C ASN A 14 57.39 -25.25 108.80
N GLU A 15 56.70 -24.88 109.87
CA GLU A 15 57.30 -24.23 111.03
C GLU A 15 58.24 -25.24 111.71
N VAL A 16 59.54 -24.91 111.79
CA VAL A 16 60.42 -25.53 112.78
C VAL A 16 61.09 -24.43 113.59
N ASP A 17 60.66 -24.44 114.83
CA ASP A 17 61.03 -23.70 116.02
C ASP A 17 62.51 -23.31 116.17
N SER A 18 62.68 -22.08 116.66
CA SER A 18 63.94 -21.53 117.17
C SER A 18 64.26 -22.13 118.54
N ALA A 19 65.39 -22.83 118.66
CA ALA A 19 66.04 -23.06 119.95
C ALA A 19 67.38 -22.33 119.98
N ALA A 20 67.43 -21.28 120.80
CA ALA A 20 68.56 -20.40 121.01
C ALA A 20 69.75 -21.11 121.67
N GLN A 21 70.86 -21.22 120.95
CA GLN A 21 72.19 -21.28 121.56
C GLN A 21 72.61 -19.85 121.92
N GLN A 22 72.65 -19.52 123.21
CA GLN A 22 73.26 -18.28 123.69
C GLN A 22 74.79 -18.31 123.43
N PRO A 23 75.40 -17.23 122.92
CA PRO A 23 76.82 -17.18 122.61
C PRO A 23 77.68 -17.00 123.88
N LEU A 24 78.80 -17.73 123.93
CA LEU A 24 79.89 -17.49 124.89
C LEU A 24 80.56 -16.13 124.57
N PRO A 25 81.02 -15.37 125.57
CA PRO A 25 81.58 -14.04 125.36
C PRO A 25 82.87 -14.08 124.53
N ASP A 26 82.91 -13.29 123.45
CA ASP A 26 84.08 -13.07 122.58
C ASP A 26 85.23 -12.48 123.39
N GLN A 27 86.15 -13.33 123.85
CA GLN A 27 87.47 -12.86 124.27
C GLN A 27 88.27 -12.62 122.99
N GLN A 28 88.17 -11.41 122.44
CA GLN A 28 88.92 -10.97 121.26
C GLN A 28 90.42 -11.02 121.58
N VAL A 29 91.08 -12.09 121.17
CA VAL A 29 92.54 -12.16 121.14
C VAL A 29 92.98 -11.36 119.93
N LEU A 30 93.79 -10.33 120.11
CA LEU A 30 94.32 -9.56 118.98
C LEU A 30 95.49 -10.33 118.34
N PRO A 31 95.73 -10.21 117.03
CA PRO A 31 96.89 -10.84 116.39
C PRO A 31 98.22 -10.50 117.10
N GLU A 32 98.34 -9.28 117.64
CA GLU A 32 99.49 -8.84 118.44
C GLU A 32 99.64 -9.59 119.77
N ASP A 33 98.55 -10.07 120.37
CA ASP A 33 98.58 -10.84 121.61
C ASP A 33 99.12 -12.26 121.38
N ILE A 34 98.91 -12.82 120.18
CA ILE A 34 99.45 -14.12 119.77
C ILE A 34 100.96 -14.01 119.50
N HIS A 35 101.40 -12.94 118.85
CA HIS A 35 102.83 -12.70 118.57
C HIS A 35 103.68 -12.53 119.84
N ASN A 36 103.10 -11.94 120.89
CA ASN A 36 103.81 -11.66 122.14
C ASN A 36 103.63 -12.74 123.22
N ALA A 37 102.95 -13.85 122.89
CA ALA A 37 102.66 -14.91 123.85
C ALA A 37 103.94 -15.66 124.29
N GLN A 38 104.24 -15.62 125.61
CA GLN A 38 105.37 -16.35 126.20
C GLN A 38 104.88 -17.53 127.05
N PHE A 39 105.35 -18.74 126.73
CA PHE A 39 104.97 -19.96 127.44
C PHE A 39 106.09 -20.46 128.37
N SER A 40 105.75 -20.92 129.58
CA SER A 40 106.72 -21.47 130.53
C SER A 40 107.24 -22.84 130.09
N THR A 41 108.56 -23.02 129.98
CA THR A 41 109.18 -24.28 129.54
C THR A 41 109.20 -25.32 130.66
N ARG A 42 108.74 -26.55 130.39
CA ARG A 42 108.82 -27.72 131.29
C ARG A 42 109.65 -28.84 130.64
N VAL A 43 110.22 -29.73 131.46
CA VAL A 43 111.19 -30.79 131.05
C VAL A 43 110.66 -31.74 129.94
N ARG A 44 109.34 -31.81 129.73
CA ARG A 44 108.71 -32.32 128.51
C ARG A 44 107.65 -31.33 128.06
N GLY A 45 107.75 -30.89 126.81
CA GLY A 45 106.85 -29.93 126.19
C GLY A 45 106.96 -30.00 124.67
N TYR A 46 106.07 -29.27 123.99
CA TYR A 46 106.13 -29.11 122.54
C TYR A 46 107.41 -28.38 122.13
N ASP A 47 107.89 -28.66 120.92
CA ASP A 47 109.05 -27.97 120.37
C ASP A 47 108.72 -26.48 120.23
N ARG A 48 109.58 -25.63 120.78
CA ARG A 48 109.36 -24.18 120.80
C ARG A 48 109.36 -23.61 119.38
N GLU A 49 110.21 -24.12 118.48
CA GLU A 49 110.30 -23.60 117.11
C GLU A 49 109.05 -23.95 116.31
N GLU A 50 108.51 -25.15 116.49
CA GLU A 50 107.27 -25.59 115.85
C GLU A 50 106.04 -24.82 116.38
N VAL A 51 106.00 -24.57 117.69
CA VAL A 51 104.93 -23.76 118.31
C VAL A 51 105.01 -22.30 117.85
N ASP A 52 106.19 -21.68 117.84
CA ASP A 52 106.35 -20.29 117.40
C ASP A 52 106.00 -20.13 115.90
N ALA A 53 106.31 -21.12 115.06
CA ALA A 53 105.91 -21.15 113.66
C ALA A 53 104.38 -21.28 113.50
N PHE A 54 103.75 -22.15 114.29
CA PHE A 54 102.29 -22.33 114.28
C PHE A 54 101.56 -21.06 114.76
N LEU A 55 102.04 -20.43 115.85
CA LEU A 55 101.46 -19.18 116.36
C LEU A 55 101.61 -18.03 115.37
N SER A 56 102.73 -17.96 114.64
CA SER A 56 102.91 -16.96 113.58
C SER A 56 101.94 -17.16 112.41
N ALA A 57 101.69 -18.42 112.01
CA ALA A 57 100.69 -18.74 110.99
C ALA A 57 99.26 -18.42 111.47
N LEU A 58 98.94 -18.74 112.73
CA LEU A 58 97.65 -18.47 113.33
C LEU A 58 97.39 -16.96 113.50
N ALA A 59 98.40 -16.18 113.88
CA ALA A 59 98.30 -14.73 113.96
C ALA A 59 98.00 -14.11 112.58
N ALA A 60 98.68 -14.57 111.53
CA ALA A 60 98.44 -14.11 110.16
C ALA A 60 97.04 -14.47 109.65
N GLU A 61 96.55 -15.67 109.95
CA GLU A 61 95.20 -16.09 109.58
C GLU A 61 94.12 -15.29 110.33
N LEU A 62 94.37 -14.99 111.61
CA LEU A 62 93.47 -14.15 112.42
C LEU A 62 93.43 -12.71 111.90
N GLU A 63 94.57 -12.15 111.49
CA GLU A 63 94.65 -10.82 110.88
C GLU A 63 93.84 -10.76 109.58
N GLN A 64 93.96 -11.78 108.72
CA GLN A 64 93.14 -11.89 107.50
C GLN A 64 91.64 -12.03 107.80
N LEU A 65 91.26 -12.77 108.84
CA LEU A 65 89.87 -12.90 109.28
C LEU A 65 89.29 -11.57 109.76
N ILE A 66 90.08 -10.78 110.51
CA ILE A 66 89.66 -9.46 110.99
C ILE A 66 89.51 -8.49 109.81
N GLU A 67 90.45 -8.45 108.87
CA GLU A 67 90.35 -7.61 107.68
C GLU A 67 89.11 -7.96 106.83
N ASN A 68 88.86 -9.25 106.59
CA ASN A 68 87.66 -9.69 105.86
C ASN A 68 86.37 -9.32 106.60
N GLN A 69 86.35 -9.46 107.92
CA GLN A 69 85.19 -9.09 108.73
C GLN A 69 84.92 -7.57 108.67
N GLN A 70 85.97 -6.75 108.70
CA GLN A 70 85.86 -5.30 108.50
C GLN A 70 85.37 -4.97 107.08
N LEU A 71 85.83 -5.69 106.06
CA LEU A 71 85.38 -5.51 104.69
C LEU A 71 83.89 -5.85 104.53
N LEU A 72 83.41 -6.90 105.20
CA LEU A 72 81.99 -7.30 105.20
C LEU A 72 81.12 -6.33 106.01
N GLN A 73 81.60 -5.83 107.16
CA GLN A 73 80.86 -4.82 107.94
C GLN A 73 80.77 -3.46 107.23
N ASN A 74 81.78 -3.12 106.40
CA ASN A 74 81.79 -1.91 105.58
C ASN A 74 81.03 -2.05 104.25
N GLN A 75 80.44 -3.21 103.95
CA GLN A 75 79.46 -3.32 102.89
C GLN A 75 78.11 -2.78 103.38
N PRO A 76 77.50 -1.78 102.70
CA PRO A 76 76.18 -1.30 103.08
C PRO A 76 75.17 -2.46 102.93
N ALA A 77 74.38 -2.72 103.97
CA ALA A 77 73.29 -3.69 103.91
C ALA A 77 72.36 -3.37 102.72
N PRO A 78 71.90 -4.36 101.93
CA PRO A 78 70.91 -4.11 100.89
C PRO A 78 69.63 -3.65 101.58
N MET A 79 69.30 -2.38 101.41
CA MET A 79 68.04 -1.82 101.85
C MET A 79 66.92 -2.59 101.13
N VAL A 80 66.19 -3.41 101.88
CA VAL A 80 64.91 -3.97 101.43
C VAL A 80 63.93 -2.80 101.51
N GLU A 81 63.75 -2.11 100.38
CA GLU A 81 62.67 -1.15 100.24
C GLU A 81 61.34 -1.93 100.32
N ASP A 82 60.48 -1.57 101.27
CA ASP A 82 59.09 -2.00 101.35
C ASP A 82 58.28 -1.40 100.17
N GLU A 83 58.62 -1.77 98.95
CA GLU A 83 57.81 -1.48 97.78
C GLU A 83 56.89 -2.65 97.51
N GLU A 84 55.61 -2.52 97.87
CA GLU A 84 54.57 -3.51 97.57
C GLU A 84 54.61 -3.88 96.07
N PRO A 85 55.07 -5.08 95.69
CA PRO A 85 55.28 -5.44 94.28
C PRO A 85 53.99 -5.36 93.44
N TYR A 86 52.86 -5.55 94.11
CA TYR A 86 51.53 -5.46 93.53
C TYR A 86 51.07 -4.02 93.24
N ALA A 87 51.57 -3.01 93.97
CA ALA A 87 51.24 -1.61 93.72
C ALA A 87 51.86 -1.09 92.41
N LYS A 88 53.12 -1.47 92.13
CA LYS A 88 53.78 -1.17 90.83
C LYS A 88 53.10 -1.91 89.68
N LEU A 89 52.77 -3.19 89.87
CA LEU A 89 52.05 -3.97 88.85
C LEU A 89 50.66 -3.39 88.55
N GLY A 90 49.92 -2.94 89.57
CA GLY A 90 48.63 -2.24 89.39
C GLY A 90 48.76 -0.90 88.65
N SER A 91 49.83 -0.14 88.94
CA SER A 91 50.15 1.11 88.24
C SER A 91 50.48 0.87 86.77
N ASP A 92 51.32 -0.12 86.46
CA ASP A 92 51.71 -0.44 85.09
C ASP A 92 50.56 -1.09 84.30
N ALA A 93 49.75 -1.93 84.93
CA ALA A 93 48.49 -2.41 84.36
C ALA A 93 47.52 -1.26 84.07
N GLY A 94 47.41 -0.27 84.97
CA GLY A 94 46.61 0.94 84.77
C GLY A 94 47.10 1.78 83.59
N LYS A 95 48.42 1.99 83.46
CA LYS A 95 49.03 2.69 82.31
C LYS A 95 48.79 1.95 81.00
N LEU A 96 48.93 0.62 81.01
CA LEU A 96 48.67 -0.20 79.82
C LEU A 96 47.19 -0.16 79.42
N MET A 97 46.28 -0.23 80.39
CA MET A 97 44.84 -0.08 80.14
C MET A 97 44.50 1.32 79.62
N GLN A 98 45.13 2.36 80.16
CA GLN A 98 44.96 3.73 79.67
C GLN A 98 45.49 3.87 78.25
N LEU A 99 46.67 3.31 77.94
CA LEU A 99 47.22 3.28 76.59
C LEU A 99 46.35 2.50 75.60
N ALA A 100 45.81 1.35 76.02
CA ALA A 100 44.88 0.55 75.22
C ALA A 100 43.56 1.29 74.99
N ARG A 101 43.05 2.01 76.01
CA ARG A 101 41.88 2.87 75.90
C ARG A 101 42.11 4.03 74.93
N ASP A 102 43.23 4.74 75.07
CA ASP A 102 43.63 5.81 74.15
C ASP A 102 43.78 5.29 72.71
N HIS A 103 44.32 4.09 72.54
CA HIS A 103 44.44 3.46 71.23
C HIS A 103 43.07 3.08 70.64
N ALA A 104 42.17 2.51 71.44
CA ALA A 104 40.81 2.20 71.02
C ALA A 104 40.02 3.46 70.65
N ASP A 105 40.17 4.55 71.43
CA ASP A 105 39.53 5.84 71.15
C ASP A 105 40.09 6.46 69.87
N ARG A 106 41.41 6.39 69.63
CA ARG A 106 42.02 6.82 68.36
C ARG A 106 41.51 5.98 67.19
N MET A 107 41.57 4.64 67.28
CA MET A 107 41.07 3.76 66.23
C MET A 107 39.60 4.02 65.91
N LYS A 108 38.76 4.25 66.93
CA LYS A 108 37.35 4.60 66.74
C LYS A 108 37.21 5.95 66.02
N ASN A 109 37.95 6.96 66.45
CA ASN A 109 37.87 8.30 65.85
C ASN A 109 38.39 8.29 64.40
N ASP A 110 39.47 7.57 64.13
CA ASP A 110 40.04 7.40 62.79
C ASP A 110 39.04 6.67 61.87
N ALA A 111 38.43 5.57 62.34
CA ALA A 111 37.41 4.85 61.58
C ALA A 111 36.17 5.72 61.30
N LEU A 112 35.72 6.53 62.27
CA LEU A 112 34.61 7.47 62.06
C LEU A 112 34.97 8.57 61.06
N ALA A 113 36.20 9.10 61.13
CA ALA A 113 36.69 10.09 60.18
C ALA A 113 36.78 9.51 58.75
N GLU A 114 37.24 8.27 58.61
CA GLU A 114 37.31 7.58 57.32
C GLU A 114 35.91 7.29 56.74
N ILE A 115 34.96 6.86 57.57
CA ILE A 115 33.55 6.70 57.14
C ILE A 115 32.95 8.03 56.69
N ALA A 116 33.20 9.12 57.44
CA ALA A 116 32.70 10.43 57.09
C ALA A 116 33.30 10.93 55.77
N ALA A 117 34.61 10.74 55.56
CA ALA A 117 35.29 11.07 54.32
C ALA A 117 34.77 10.24 53.15
N ALA A 118 34.58 8.93 53.33
CA ALA A 118 34.02 8.05 52.31
C ALA A 118 32.57 8.44 51.93
N ARG A 119 31.75 8.83 52.91
CA ARG A 119 30.39 9.33 52.65
C ARG A 119 30.41 10.65 51.89
N ALA A 120 31.24 11.62 52.29
CA ALA A 120 31.35 12.90 51.61
C ALA A 120 31.85 12.75 50.16
N ALA A 121 32.80 11.85 49.93
CA ALA A 121 33.27 11.52 48.58
C ALA A 121 32.15 10.88 47.73
N ALA A 122 31.42 9.90 48.27
CA ALA A 122 30.31 9.26 47.59
C ALA A 122 29.16 10.25 47.29
N GLU A 123 28.82 11.14 48.22
CA GLU A 123 27.82 12.18 48.02
C GLU A 123 28.21 13.15 46.90
N THR A 124 29.49 13.50 46.82
CA THR A 124 30.03 14.36 45.76
C THR A 124 29.96 13.65 44.40
N GLU A 125 30.39 12.39 44.33
CA GLU A 125 30.35 11.60 43.09
C GLU A 125 28.91 11.39 42.59
N VAL A 126 27.97 11.12 43.50
CA VAL A 126 26.54 11.01 43.16
C VAL A 126 26.00 12.35 42.66
N ALA A 127 26.34 13.46 43.30
CA ALA A 127 25.91 14.79 42.85
C ALA A 127 26.42 15.10 41.43
N GLU A 128 27.70 14.83 41.15
CA GLU A 128 28.29 15.02 39.82
C GLU A 128 27.70 14.09 38.76
N LEU A 129 27.34 12.85 39.12
CA LEU A 129 26.66 11.92 38.23
C LEU A 129 25.24 12.39 37.90
N LEU A 130 24.50 12.89 38.90
CA LEU A 130 23.15 13.42 38.70
C LEU A 130 23.18 14.68 37.83
N GLU A 131 24.10 15.61 38.07
CA GLU A 131 24.24 16.83 37.26
C GLU A 131 24.56 16.51 35.80
N ARG A 132 25.49 15.57 35.56
CA ARG A 132 25.79 15.10 34.20
C ARG A 132 24.57 14.45 33.54
N ALA A 133 23.89 13.56 34.25
CA ALA A 133 22.70 12.89 33.74
C ALA A 133 21.56 13.89 33.41
N GLU A 134 21.37 14.92 34.25
CA GLU A 134 20.39 15.98 33.99
C GLU A 134 20.77 16.83 32.76
N THR A 135 22.05 17.18 32.64
CA THR A 135 22.54 17.96 31.49
C THR A 135 22.40 17.19 30.19
N GLU A 136 22.78 15.91 30.17
CA GLU A 136 22.62 15.02 29.02
C GLU A 136 21.15 14.81 28.67
N ALA A 137 20.29 14.59 29.67
CA ALA A 137 18.86 14.44 29.45
C ALA A 137 18.22 15.73 28.90
N SER A 138 18.63 16.91 29.38
CA SER A 138 18.17 18.19 28.84
C SER A 138 18.62 18.38 27.40
N ALA A 139 19.90 18.12 27.10
CA ALA A 139 20.43 18.22 25.74
C ALA A 139 19.70 17.29 24.77
N LEU A 140 19.42 16.05 25.18
CA LEU A 140 18.68 15.08 24.38
C LEU A 140 17.23 15.54 24.13
N ARG A 141 16.56 16.10 25.14
CA ARG A 141 15.21 16.67 24.99
C ARG A 141 15.20 17.84 24.01
N ASP A 142 16.16 18.76 24.12
CA ASP A 142 16.26 19.93 23.24
C ASP A 142 16.56 19.53 21.79
N MET A 143 17.36 18.48 21.58
CA MET A 143 17.60 17.90 20.26
C MET A 143 16.33 17.26 19.70
N ALA A 144 15.66 16.42 20.49
CA ALA A 144 14.42 15.76 20.07
C ALA A 144 13.31 16.78 19.73
N GLU A 145 13.20 17.88 20.49
CA GLU A 145 12.24 18.94 20.20
C GLU A 145 12.58 19.69 18.91
N ARG A 146 13.86 19.98 18.67
CA ARG A 146 14.32 20.58 17.40
C ARG A 146 14.05 19.67 16.21
N ASP A 147 14.34 18.39 16.32
CA ASP A 147 14.10 17.40 15.26
C ASP A 147 12.60 17.24 14.99
N ALA A 148 11.79 17.12 16.05
CA ALA A 148 10.34 17.04 15.93
C ALA A 148 9.75 18.28 15.24
N LYS A 149 10.26 19.47 15.57
CA LYS A 149 9.86 20.72 14.91
C LYS A 149 10.28 20.74 13.44
N ALA A 150 11.51 20.36 13.12
CA ALA A 150 11.98 20.30 11.75
C ALA A 150 11.15 19.34 10.89
N ILE A 151 10.84 18.15 11.41
CA ILE A 151 9.97 17.17 10.75
C ILE A 151 8.58 17.75 10.51
N LYS A 152 8.00 18.44 11.50
CA LYS A 152 6.69 19.08 11.35
C LYS A 152 6.72 20.18 10.28
N ASP A 153 7.70 21.06 10.32
CA ASP A 153 7.84 22.15 9.35
C ASP A 153 8.01 21.61 7.91
N ASP A 154 8.78 20.53 7.74
CA ASP A 154 8.93 19.87 6.44
C ASP A 154 7.66 19.15 5.99
N ALA A 155 6.93 18.51 6.92
CA ALA A 155 5.62 17.93 6.63
C ALA A 155 4.60 19.00 6.20
N ASP A 156 4.56 20.15 6.88
CA ASP A 156 3.68 21.28 6.55
C ASP A 156 4.04 21.89 5.19
N ARG A 157 5.33 22.01 4.87
CA ARG A 157 5.82 22.45 3.54
C ARG A 157 5.42 21.48 2.43
N LEU A 158 5.64 20.18 2.65
CA LEU A 158 5.26 19.15 1.68
C LEU A 158 3.75 19.09 1.48
N HIS A 159 2.97 19.21 2.55
CA HIS A 159 1.52 19.26 2.48
C HIS A 159 1.03 20.48 1.69
N THR A 160 1.55 21.66 2.00
CA THR A 160 1.21 22.91 1.29
C THR A 160 1.60 22.82 -0.18
N GLY A 161 2.80 22.30 -0.49
CA GLY A 161 3.26 22.09 -1.85
C GLY A 161 2.41 21.08 -2.62
N ALA A 162 1.94 20.00 -1.97
CA ALA A 162 1.03 19.02 -2.57
C ALA A 162 -0.35 19.63 -2.87
N LEU A 163 -0.90 20.45 -1.95
CA LEU A 163 -2.17 21.15 -2.16
C LEU A 163 -2.08 22.14 -3.34
N THR A 164 -1.00 22.92 -3.43
CA THR A 164 -0.80 23.85 -4.55
C THR A 164 -0.73 23.11 -5.88
N ARG A 165 0.07 22.04 -5.97
CA ARG A 165 0.14 21.23 -7.20
C ARG A 165 -1.18 20.57 -7.56
N ALA A 166 -1.92 20.05 -6.57
CA ALA A 166 -3.24 19.47 -6.80
C ALA A 166 -4.20 20.51 -7.39
N ARG A 167 -4.17 21.74 -6.85
CA ARG A 167 -4.99 22.85 -7.36
C ARG A 167 -4.57 23.32 -8.75
N GLU A 168 -3.27 23.36 -9.05
CA GLU A 168 -2.76 23.66 -10.38
C GLU A 168 -3.26 22.64 -11.41
N VAL A 169 -3.18 21.35 -11.08
CA VAL A 169 -3.69 20.27 -11.94
C VAL A 169 -5.20 20.37 -12.12
N GLU A 170 -5.96 20.65 -11.05
CA GLU A 170 -7.41 20.84 -11.14
C GLU A 170 -7.76 21.97 -12.13
N ILE A 171 -7.15 23.15 -11.97
CA ILE A 171 -7.34 24.29 -12.88
C ILE A 171 -6.93 23.94 -14.31
N GLU A 172 -5.81 23.24 -14.51
CA GLU A 172 -5.37 22.81 -15.83
C GLU A 172 -6.39 21.86 -16.48
N THR A 173 -6.91 20.89 -15.73
CA THR A 173 -7.92 19.95 -16.24
C THR A 173 -9.24 20.64 -16.57
N GLU A 174 -9.68 21.61 -15.75
CA GLU A 174 -10.86 22.42 -16.04
C GLU A 174 -10.68 23.25 -17.31
N ASN A 175 -9.52 23.88 -17.48
CA ASN A 175 -9.20 24.65 -18.68
C ASN A 175 -9.14 23.76 -19.93
N MET A 176 -8.51 22.58 -19.84
CA MET A 176 -8.48 21.62 -20.93
C MET A 176 -9.88 21.13 -21.30
N ALA A 177 -10.74 20.88 -20.31
CA ALA A 177 -12.13 20.48 -20.54
C ALA A 177 -12.93 21.60 -21.23
N ALA A 178 -12.76 22.86 -20.78
CA ALA A 178 -13.41 24.02 -21.39
C ALA A 178 -12.95 24.25 -22.84
N GLN A 179 -11.64 24.09 -23.11
CA GLN A 179 -11.09 24.16 -24.46
C GLN A 179 -11.65 23.06 -25.35
N ALA A 180 -11.62 21.81 -24.89
CA ALA A 180 -12.17 20.68 -25.63
C ALA A 180 -13.67 20.86 -25.92
N GLN A 181 -14.44 21.40 -24.97
CA GLN A 181 -15.85 21.69 -25.19
C GLN A 181 -16.05 22.78 -26.26
N THR A 182 -15.25 23.84 -26.21
CA THR A 182 -15.30 24.92 -27.21
C THR A 182 -14.95 24.40 -28.61
N GLU A 183 -13.96 23.52 -28.73
CA GLU A 183 -13.59 22.88 -29.99
C GLU A 183 -14.71 21.97 -30.52
N VAL A 184 -15.31 21.15 -29.66
CA VAL A 184 -16.44 20.28 -30.04
C VAL A 184 -17.63 21.11 -30.49
N GLU A 185 -17.97 22.19 -29.78
CA GLU A 185 -19.03 23.12 -30.16
C GLU A 185 -18.74 23.80 -31.51
N GLY A 186 -17.48 24.21 -31.74
CA GLY A 186 -17.04 24.77 -33.02
C GLY A 186 -17.17 23.79 -34.19
N ILE A 187 -16.71 22.55 -34.02
CA ILE A 187 -16.84 21.49 -35.03
C ILE A 187 -18.32 21.20 -35.30
N ARG A 188 -19.15 21.10 -34.26
CA ARG A 188 -20.58 20.86 -34.39
C ARG A 188 -21.28 21.98 -35.15
N ALA A 189 -21.00 23.24 -34.84
CA ALA A 189 -21.59 24.39 -35.51
C ALA A 189 -21.18 24.46 -37.00
N ALA A 190 -19.92 24.14 -37.31
CA ALA A 190 -19.45 24.04 -38.69
C ALA A 190 -20.16 22.92 -39.46
N ALA A 191 -20.25 21.73 -38.87
CA ALA A 191 -20.94 20.59 -39.46
C ALA A 191 -22.45 20.85 -39.67
N GLU A 192 -23.12 21.50 -38.71
CA GLU A 192 -24.52 21.90 -38.83
C GLU A 192 -24.73 22.92 -39.97
N THR A 193 -23.79 23.85 -40.13
CA THR A 193 -23.83 24.83 -41.22
C THR A 193 -23.65 24.17 -42.57
N GLU A 194 -22.65 23.29 -42.72
CA GLU A 194 -22.39 22.55 -43.95
C GLU A 194 -23.57 21.64 -44.32
N ALA A 195 -24.09 20.87 -43.36
CA ALA A 195 -25.26 20.01 -43.56
C ALA A 195 -26.49 20.83 -44.00
N ARG A 196 -26.69 22.03 -43.44
CA ARG A 196 -27.77 22.93 -43.84
C ARG A 196 -27.61 23.39 -45.30
N VAL A 197 -26.40 23.77 -45.71
CA VAL A 197 -26.12 24.19 -47.09
C VAL A 197 -26.39 23.04 -48.06
N LEU A 198 -25.84 21.86 -47.80
CA LEU A 198 -26.06 20.67 -48.62
C LEU A 198 -27.54 20.31 -48.73
N ARG A 199 -28.30 20.42 -47.63
CA ARG A 199 -29.75 20.18 -47.65
C ARG A 199 -30.46 21.19 -48.56
N THR A 200 -30.13 22.47 -48.45
CA THR A 200 -30.75 23.50 -49.30
C THR A 200 -30.40 23.32 -50.78
N GLU A 201 -29.16 22.97 -51.10
CA GLU A 201 -28.74 22.70 -52.48
C GLU A 201 -29.47 21.48 -53.06
N ALA A 202 -29.53 20.39 -52.29
CA ALA A 202 -30.26 19.19 -52.67
C ALA A 202 -31.76 19.46 -52.88
N GLU A 203 -32.39 20.26 -52.02
CA GLU A 203 -33.80 20.67 -52.16
C GLU A 203 -34.02 21.50 -53.43
N GLU A 204 -33.15 22.46 -53.74
CA GLU A 204 -33.25 23.27 -54.95
C GLU A 204 -33.01 22.46 -56.22
N GLU A 205 -32.03 21.55 -56.21
CA GLU A 205 -31.78 20.64 -57.33
C GLU A 205 -32.96 19.69 -57.57
N ALA A 206 -33.52 19.11 -56.50
CA ALA A 206 -34.72 18.28 -56.59
C ALA A 206 -35.91 19.07 -57.17
N LYS A 207 -36.11 20.33 -56.76
CA LYS A 207 -37.13 21.22 -57.34
C LYS A 207 -36.88 21.47 -58.82
N ARG A 208 -35.63 21.74 -59.22
CA ARG A 208 -35.25 21.94 -60.64
C ARG A 208 -35.58 20.71 -61.48
N ILE A 209 -35.16 19.53 -61.03
CA ILE A 209 -35.43 18.25 -61.72
C ILE A 209 -36.94 18.02 -61.85
N LYS A 210 -37.69 18.22 -60.76
CA LYS A 210 -39.16 18.08 -60.76
C LYS A 210 -39.83 19.05 -61.74
N ASN A 211 -39.40 20.30 -61.77
CA ASN A 211 -39.97 21.31 -62.66
C ASN A 211 -39.63 21.01 -64.14
N LYS A 212 -38.40 20.58 -64.42
CA LYS A 212 -37.98 20.15 -65.76
C LYS A 212 -38.79 18.93 -66.22
N ALA A 213 -38.88 17.89 -65.40
CA ALA A 213 -39.66 16.69 -65.69
C ALA A 213 -41.14 17.00 -65.93
N ARG A 214 -41.73 17.93 -65.15
CA ARG A 214 -43.10 18.42 -65.38
C ARG A 214 -43.23 19.14 -66.73
N ALA A 215 -42.31 20.05 -67.05
CA ALA A 215 -42.32 20.76 -68.32
C ALA A 215 -42.22 19.77 -69.50
N ASP A 216 -41.26 18.86 -69.45
CA ASP A 216 -41.06 17.82 -70.47
C ASP A 216 -42.31 16.94 -70.62
N TYR A 217 -42.91 16.50 -69.49
CA TYR A 217 -44.17 15.76 -69.50
C TYR A 217 -45.31 16.53 -70.18
N THR A 218 -45.45 17.84 -69.92
CA THR A 218 -46.48 18.66 -70.59
C THR A 218 -46.25 18.80 -72.09
N VAL A 219 -44.99 18.84 -72.54
CA VAL A 219 -44.65 18.88 -73.97
C VAL A 219 -45.00 17.56 -74.63
N VAL A 220 -44.51 16.45 -74.08
CA VAL A 220 -44.75 15.10 -74.62
C VAL A 220 -46.25 14.78 -74.68
N THR A 221 -47.02 15.08 -73.63
CA THR A 221 -48.47 14.87 -73.63
C THR A 221 -49.18 15.73 -74.66
N ARG A 222 -48.78 17.01 -74.81
CA ARG A 222 -49.37 17.90 -75.83
C ARG A 222 -49.05 17.43 -77.25
N GLU A 223 -47.83 16.97 -77.49
CA GLU A 223 -47.41 16.40 -78.77
C GLU A 223 -48.17 15.11 -79.08
N ALA A 224 -48.24 14.18 -78.12
CA ALA A 224 -49.03 12.96 -78.26
C ALA A 224 -50.50 13.25 -78.56
N HIS A 225 -51.11 14.24 -77.89
CA HIS A 225 -52.48 14.67 -78.19
C HIS A 225 -52.61 15.30 -79.58
N ARG A 226 -51.66 16.13 -80.02
CA ARG A 226 -51.67 16.70 -81.38
C ARG A 226 -51.54 15.63 -82.44
N ASP A 227 -50.65 14.67 -82.24
CA ASP A 227 -50.43 13.55 -83.14
C ASP A 227 -51.67 12.64 -83.18
N ALA A 228 -52.25 12.30 -82.03
CA ALA A 228 -53.51 11.56 -81.95
C ALA A 228 -54.63 12.29 -82.72
N ASN A 229 -54.83 13.58 -82.46
CA ASN A 229 -55.84 14.39 -83.17
C ASN A 229 -55.56 14.48 -84.68
N ARG A 230 -54.29 14.56 -85.10
CA ARG A 230 -53.91 14.55 -86.52
C ARG A 230 -54.29 13.21 -87.15
N THR A 231 -53.91 12.10 -86.53
CA THR A 231 -54.25 10.76 -87.01
C THR A 231 -55.77 10.52 -87.04
N GLU A 232 -56.51 11.03 -86.07
CA GLU A 232 -57.98 10.96 -86.04
C GLU A 232 -58.61 11.74 -87.20
N ARG A 233 -58.13 12.96 -87.48
CA ARG A 233 -58.59 13.77 -88.62
C ARG A 233 -58.28 13.11 -89.96
N GLU A 234 -57.06 12.62 -90.14
CA GLU A 234 -56.65 11.90 -91.35
C GLU A 234 -57.49 10.62 -91.55
N ALA A 235 -57.72 9.85 -90.48
CA ALA A 235 -58.58 8.67 -90.53
C ALA A 235 -60.03 9.03 -90.87
N ARG A 236 -60.59 10.10 -90.29
CA ARG A 236 -61.94 10.60 -90.60
C ARG A 236 -62.07 11.04 -92.06
N GLN A 237 -61.12 11.81 -92.58
CA GLN A 237 -61.12 12.24 -93.98
C GLN A 237 -61.06 11.05 -94.93
N ARG A 238 -60.20 10.06 -94.64
CA ARG A 238 -60.14 8.82 -95.43
C ARG A 238 -61.46 8.02 -95.36
N ALA A 239 -62.08 7.94 -94.19
CA ALA A 239 -63.36 7.28 -94.02
C ALA A 239 -64.49 8.01 -94.77
N GLU A 240 -64.48 9.33 -94.80
CA GLU A 240 -65.44 10.16 -95.54
C GLU A 240 -65.27 9.97 -97.05
N ILE A 241 -64.05 10.05 -97.58
CA ILE A 241 -63.76 9.77 -98.99
C ILE A 241 -64.22 8.35 -99.37
N LEU A 242 -63.89 7.35 -98.55
CA LEU A 242 -64.29 5.96 -98.79
C LEU A 242 -65.83 5.81 -98.77
N LYS A 243 -66.51 6.54 -97.88
CA LYS A 243 -67.97 6.54 -97.80
C LYS A 243 -68.58 7.16 -99.06
N ASP A 244 -68.07 8.31 -99.49
CA ASP A 244 -68.54 8.99 -100.71
C ASP A 244 -68.32 8.11 -101.95
N GLU A 245 -67.15 7.48 -102.09
CA GLU A 245 -66.86 6.52 -103.16
C GLU A 245 -67.80 5.30 -103.12
N ALA A 246 -68.12 4.81 -101.92
CA ALA A 246 -69.05 3.70 -101.74
C ALA A 246 -70.49 4.09 -102.08
N GLU A 247 -70.93 5.30 -101.69
CA GLU A 247 -72.23 5.86 -102.04
C GLU A 247 -72.36 6.10 -103.55
N GLU A 248 -71.32 6.62 -104.20
CA GLU A 248 -71.28 6.79 -105.66
C GLU A 248 -71.42 5.43 -106.36
N LYS A 249 -70.60 4.43 -106.00
CA LYS A 249 -70.69 3.07 -106.54
C LYS A 249 -72.05 2.42 -106.28
N ALA A 250 -72.64 2.64 -105.10
CA ALA A 250 -73.97 2.15 -104.77
C ALA A 250 -75.05 2.83 -105.63
N ASN A 251 -74.97 4.15 -105.80
CA ASN A 251 -75.88 4.91 -106.65
C ASN A 251 -75.78 4.52 -108.12
N GLU A 252 -74.58 4.25 -108.63
CA GLU A 252 -74.36 3.69 -109.97
C GLU A 252 -75.04 2.34 -110.12
N ARG A 253 -74.85 1.42 -109.15
CA ARG A 253 -75.54 0.11 -109.15
C ARG A 253 -77.06 0.27 -109.11
N VAL A 254 -77.59 1.19 -108.31
CA VAL A 254 -79.03 1.48 -108.26
C VAL A 254 -79.52 2.07 -109.57
N ARG A 255 -78.78 3.00 -110.20
CA ARG A 255 -79.11 3.55 -111.52
C ARG A 255 -79.12 2.48 -112.58
N HIS A 256 -78.11 1.62 -112.61
CA HIS A 256 -78.03 0.47 -113.52
C HIS A 256 -79.21 -0.47 -113.31
N ALA A 257 -79.50 -0.87 -112.07
CA ALA A 257 -80.63 -1.72 -111.73
C ALA A 257 -81.98 -1.08 -112.12
N ARG A 258 -82.17 0.22 -111.89
CA ARG A 258 -83.38 0.94 -112.33
C ARG A 258 -83.52 1.00 -113.84
N ALA A 259 -82.42 1.17 -114.56
CA ALA A 259 -82.42 1.14 -116.02
C ALA A 259 -82.82 -0.26 -116.54
N GLU A 260 -82.30 -1.33 -115.92
CA GLU A 260 -82.70 -2.71 -116.25
C GLU A 260 -84.16 -2.99 -115.90
N VAL A 261 -84.64 -2.55 -114.72
CA VAL A 261 -86.06 -2.67 -114.36
C VAL A 261 -86.96 -1.92 -115.36
N ARG A 262 -86.55 -0.75 -115.85
CA ARG A 262 -87.29 -0.04 -116.91
C ARG A 262 -87.32 -0.84 -118.20
N LYS A 263 -86.18 -1.37 -118.66
CA LYS A 263 -86.13 -2.25 -119.85
C LYS A 263 -87.03 -3.47 -119.69
N LEU A 264 -87.01 -4.10 -118.53
CA LEU A 264 -87.86 -5.25 -118.21
C LEU A 264 -89.35 -4.86 -118.18
N ASN A 265 -89.72 -3.71 -117.60
CA ASN A 265 -91.09 -3.21 -117.62
C ASN A 265 -91.57 -2.86 -119.04
N ASP A 266 -90.70 -2.26 -119.86
CA ASP A 266 -91.00 -1.96 -121.26
C ASP A 266 -91.22 -3.25 -122.06
N ALA A 267 -90.35 -4.25 -121.84
CA ALA A 267 -90.52 -5.60 -122.38
C ALA A 267 -91.80 -6.28 -121.87
N GLU A 268 -92.11 -6.18 -120.57
CA GLU A 268 -93.34 -6.71 -119.96
C GLU A 268 -94.58 -6.03 -120.56
N SER A 269 -94.56 -4.70 -120.76
CA SER A 269 -95.68 -3.98 -121.40
C SER A 269 -95.87 -4.43 -122.85
N THR A 270 -94.77 -4.69 -123.56
CA THR A 270 -94.77 -5.17 -124.94
C THR A 270 -95.32 -6.59 -124.99
N LEU A 271 -94.89 -7.46 -124.08
CA LEU A 271 -95.43 -8.80 -123.92
C LEU A 271 -96.91 -8.77 -123.52
N LYS A 272 -97.33 -7.90 -122.60
CA LYS A 272 -98.74 -7.72 -122.24
C LYS A 272 -99.56 -7.26 -123.43
N LYS A 273 -99.12 -6.25 -124.20
CA LYS A 273 -99.79 -5.83 -125.44
C LYS A 273 -99.89 -6.99 -126.43
N ARG A 274 -98.87 -7.83 -126.52
CA ARG A 274 -98.84 -9.01 -127.40
C ARG A 274 -99.74 -10.13 -126.90
N ILE A 275 -99.82 -10.36 -125.59
CA ILE A 275 -100.78 -11.26 -124.95
C ILE A 275 -102.19 -10.74 -125.16
N GLN A 276 -102.44 -9.44 -125.01
CA GLN A 276 -103.74 -8.83 -125.20
C GLN A 276 -104.16 -8.88 -126.68
N ALA A 277 -103.21 -8.69 -127.60
CA ALA A 277 -103.43 -8.94 -129.02
C ALA A 277 -103.72 -10.42 -129.28
N LEU A 278 -102.98 -11.34 -128.67
CA LEU A 278 -103.23 -12.78 -128.76
C LEU A 278 -104.59 -13.17 -128.16
N GLN A 279 -105.00 -12.53 -127.05
CA GLN A 279 -106.31 -12.69 -126.44
C GLN A 279 -107.40 -12.15 -127.36
N SER A 280 -107.22 -10.99 -128.01
CA SER A 280 -108.17 -10.53 -129.02
C SER A 280 -108.20 -11.41 -130.27
N THR A 281 -107.08 -12.03 -130.65
CA THR A 281 -107.09 -13.07 -131.70
C THR A 281 -107.76 -14.34 -131.24
N LEU A 282 -107.65 -14.70 -129.96
CA LEU A 282 -108.30 -15.87 -129.38
C LEU A 282 -109.80 -15.63 -129.19
N ASP A 283 -110.22 -14.42 -128.80
CA ASP A 283 -111.61 -14.00 -128.70
C ASP A 283 -112.25 -13.91 -130.09
N SER A 284 -111.51 -13.46 -131.11
CA SER A 284 -112.00 -13.52 -132.51
C SER A 284 -111.96 -14.92 -133.13
N LEU A 285 -111.09 -15.82 -132.67
CA LEU A 285 -111.15 -17.24 -132.98
C LEU A 285 -112.26 -17.96 -132.19
N SER A 286 -112.59 -17.50 -130.98
CA SER A 286 -113.69 -18.01 -130.16
C SER A 286 -115.04 -17.56 -130.72
N ASP A 287 -115.17 -16.32 -131.18
CA ASP A 287 -116.33 -15.81 -131.94
C ASP A 287 -116.43 -16.48 -133.33
N ALA A 288 -115.33 -16.99 -133.89
CA ALA A 288 -115.32 -17.74 -135.15
C ALA A 288 -115.52 -19.26 -134.96
N VAL A 289 -115.68 -19.76 -133.73
CA VAL A 289 -115.86 -21.19 -133.40
C VAL A 289 -117.25 -21.50 -132.81
N GLU A 290 -118.11 -20.49 -132.59
CA GLU A 290 -119.55 -20.70 -132.28
C GLU A 290 -120.49 -20.67 -133.49
N ASP A 291 -119.98 -20.46 -134.72
CA ASP A 291 -120.74 -20.62 -135.96
C ASP A 291 -120.03 -21.59 -136.93
N SER A 292 -120.60 -22.80 -137.02
CA SER A 292 -120.33 -23.91 -137.95
C SER A 292 -119.39 -25.03 -137.47
N ASP A 293 -120.08 -26.07 -137.01
CA ASP A 293 -119.71 -27.47 -136.75
C ASP A 293 -118.93 -28.19 -137.88
N ALA A 294 -118.26 -29.32 -137.53
CA ALA A 294 -117.75 -30.41 -138.39
C ALA A 294 -116.21 -30.42 -138.79
N PRO A 295 -115.61 -31.59 -139.16
CA PRO A 295 -114.58 -32.26 -138.33
C PRO A 295 -113.34 -32.83 -139.08
N GLN A 296 -112.45 -33.55 -138.34
CA GLN A 296 -111.43 -34.55 -138.79
C GLN A 296 -110.21 -33.97 -139.55
N ASP A 297 -108.97 -34.47 -139.55
CA ASP A 297 -108.19 -35.57 -138.95
C ASP A 297 -106.75 -35.41 -139.55
N THR A 298 -105.78 -36.16 -139.03
CA THR A 298 -104.45 -36.49 -139.59
C THR A 298 -103.21 -35.73 -139.09
N ALA A 299 -102.41 -36.50 -138.33
CA ALA A 299 -100.99 -36.38 -138.02
C ALA A 299 -100.12 -36.56 -139.32
N PRO A 300 -98.76 -36.73 -139.32
CA PRO A 300 -97.81 -36.84 -138.19
C PRO A 300 -96.36 -36.27 -138.46
N THR A 301 -95.45 -36.56 -137.51
CA THR A 301 -94.08 -37.10 -137.75
C THR A 301 -92.85 -36.17 -137.93
N THR A 302 -92.12 -36.05 -136.80
CA THR A 302 -90.69 -36.43 -136.54
C THR A 302 -89.46 -35.60 -136.98
N VAL A 303 -88.43 -35.80 -136.15
CA VAL A 303 -86.96 -35.80 -136.37
C VAL A 303 -86.28 -34.42 -136.24
N ASP A 304 -85.11 -34.19 -135.65
CA ASP A 304 -84.19 -34.89 -134.72
C ASP A 304 -82.92 -33.99 -134.65
N LEU A 305 -82.03 -34.32 -133.70
CA LEU A 305 -80.57 -34.11 -133.69
C LEU A 305 -79.99 -32.68 -133.50
N THR A 306 -79.39 -32.38 -132.32
CA THR A 306 -77.92 -32.34 -132.00
C THR A 306 -77.19 -31.09 -132.54
N ASP A 307 -76.09 -30.52 -132.01
CA ASP A 307 -75.06 -30.91 -131.04
C ASP A 307 -74.19 -29.66 -130.69
N THR A 308 -73.50 -29.68 -129.54
CA THR A 308 -72.14 -29.10 -129.23
C THR A 308 -71.80 -27.60 -129.50
N ARG A 309 -70.84 -26.88 -128.87
CA ARG A 309 -69.85 -27.06 -127.77
C ARG A 309 -69.20 -25.70 -127.43
N SER A 310 -68.69 -25.62 -126.19
CA SER A 310 -67.37 -25.08 -125.76
C SER A 310 -67.12 -23.56 -125.53
N GLY A 311 -66.53 -23.25 -124.35
CA GLY A 311 -66.15 -21.92 -123.80
C GLY A 311 -64.83 -21.34 -124.37
N PRO A 312 -63.87 -20.77 -123.59
CA PRO A 312 -63.79 -20.58 -122.12
C PRO A 312 -63.16 -19.23 -121.64
N ALA A 313 -62.86 -19.18 -120.32
CA ALA A 313 -62.08 -18.24 -119.49
C ALA A 313 -62.82 -17.06 -118.84
#